data_AF-A0A3N2FP52-F1
#
_entry.id   AF-A0A3N2FP52-F1
#
_cell.length_a   1.000
_cell.length_b   1.000
_cell.length_c   1.000
_cell.angle_alpha   90.00
_cell.angle_beta   90.00
_cell.angle_gamma   90.00
#
_symmetry.space_group_name_H-M   'P 1'
#
loop_
_entity.id
_entity.type
_entity.pdbx_description
1 polymer ?
#
loop_
_entity_poly.entity_id
_entity_poly.type
_entity_poly.pdbx_seq_one_letter_code
_entity_poly.pdbx_strand_id
1 'polypeptide(L)'
;MKGKVAFVAGAGLGYLLGTRAGRSRFDKIQVWAGDVWKDPRVQGYVQDFEVQARQFARDQGAVLKDRAVDAAWSAMGQTSKKPASDPDEIVVEDELDPNARRF
;
A
#
# COMPACT_ATOMS: atom_id res chain seq x y z
N MET A 1 -17.40 -5.73 10.26
CA MET A 1 -15.94 -5.54 10.04
C MET A 1 -15.50 -5.63 8.57
N LYS A 2 -16.42 -5.73 7.59
CA LYS A 2 -16.12 -6.02 6.18
C LYS A 2 -15.22 -4.96 5.50
N GLY A 3 -15.42 -3.67 5.80
CA GLY A 3 -14.63 -2.59 5.21
C GLY A 3 -13.15 -2.58 5.62
N LYS A 4 -12.82 -3.04 6.84
CA LYS A 4 -11.43 -3.10 7.31
C LYS A 4 -10.63 -4.19 6.58
N VAL A 5 -11.26 -5.31 6.28
CA VAL A 5 -10.63 -6.42 5.53
C VAL A 5 -10.31 -5.98 4.10
N ALA A 6 -11.28 -5.34 3.42
CA ALA A 6 -11.06 -4.79 2.09
C ALA A 6 -9.96 -3.71 2.07
N PHE A 7 -9.91 -2.85 3.09
CA PHE A 7 -8.88 -1.82 3.22
C PHE A 7 -7.47 -2.43 3.41
N VAL A 8 -7.31 -3.39 4.32
CA VAL A 8 -6.02 -4.06 4.56
C VAL A 8 -5.58 -4.85 3.32
N ALA A 9 -6.51 -5.54 2.64
CA ALA A 9 -6.21 -6.25 1.40
C ALA A 9 -5.75 -5.28 0.29
N GLY A 10 -6.46 -4.17 0.09
CA GLY A 10 -6.11 -3.14 -0.88
C GLY A 10 -4.78 -2.44 -0.56
N ALA A 11 -4.53 -2.11 0.71
CA ALA A 11 -3.27 -1.54 1.16
C ALA A 11 -2.10 -2.52 1.00
N GLY A 12 -2.30 -3.80 1.31
CA GLY A 12 -1.30 -4.86 1.13
C GLY A 12 -0.93 -5.05 -0.34
N LEU A 13 -1.93 -5.11 -1.24
CA LEU A 13 -1.71 -5.12 -2.69
C LEU A 13 -0.99 -3.85 -3.15
N GLY A 14 -1.46 -2.66 -2.75
CA GLY A 14 -0.83 -1.38 -3.09
C GLY A 14 0.64 -1.29 -2.65
N TYR A 15 0.97 -1.79 -1.45
CA TYR A 15 2.34 -1.86 -0.97
C TYR A 15 3.21 -2.80 -1.80
N LEU A 16 2.71 -3.97 -2.18
CA LEU A 16 3.45 -4.92 -3.00
C LEU A 16 3.75 -4.38 -4.41
N LEU A 17 2.81 -3.63 -4.99
CA LEU A 17 3.00 -3.01 -6.31
C LEU A 17 3.78 -1.69 -6.26
N GLY A 18 3.64 -0.91 -5.18
CA GLY A 18 4.23 0.42 -5.02
C GLY A 18 5.64 0.41 -4.44
N THR A 19 6.05 -0.64 -3.74
CA THR A 19 7.39 -0.74 -3.16
C THR A 19 8.34 -1.55 -4.02
N ARG A 20 9.61 -1.11 -4.07
CA ARG A 20 10.67 -1.77 -4.86
C ARG A 20 10.92 -3.22 -4.43
N ALA A 21 10.76 -3.52 -3.14
CA ALA A 21 10.95 -4.87 -2.58
C ALA A 21 9.75 -5.81 -2.81
N GLY A 22 8.56 -5.27 -3.11
CA GLY A 22 7.34 -6.07 -3.31
C GLY A 22 7.36 -6.91 -4.60
N ARG A 23 8.01 -6.40 -5.66
CA ARG A 23 8.15 -7.11 -6.95
C ARG A 23 8.82 -8.48 -6.82
N SER A 24 9.85 -8.63 -5.98
CA SER A 24 10.53 -9.92 -5.79
C SER A 24 9.64 -11.02 -5.19
N ARG A 25 8.54 -10.66 -4.52
CA ARG A 25 7.57 -11.62 -3.99
C ARG A 25 6.36 -11.81 -4.90
N PHE A 26 6.22 -10.98 -5.94
CA PHE A 26 5.08 -10.99 -6.85
C PHE A 26 5.02 -12.28 -7.69
N ASP A 27 6.18 -12.80 -8.11
CA ASP A 27 6.25 -14.03 -8.93
C ASP A 27 5.65 -15.25 -8.23
N LYS A 28 5.95 -15.41 -6.94
CA LYS A 28 5.34 -16.47 -6.12
C LYS A 28 3.86 -16.23 -5.91
N ILE A 29 3.46 -14.96 -5.90
CA ILE A 29 2.09 -14.57 -5.64
C ILE A 29 1.17 -14.75 -6.87
N GLN A 30 1.73 -14.61 -8.06
CA GLN A 30 1.00 -14.69 -9.31
C GLN A 30 0.46 -16.10 -9.59
N VAL A 31 1.18 -17.14 -9.17
CA VAL A 31 0.77 -18.54 -9.37
C VAL A 31 -0.52 -18.86 -8.62
N TRP A 32 -0.60 -18.54 -7.32
CA TRP A 32 -1.82 -18.80 -6.54
C TRP A 32 -2.96 -17.86 -6.93
N ALA A 33 -2.66 -16.64 -7.36
CA ALA A 33 -3.67 -15.74 -7.89
C ALA A 33 -4.36 -16.33 -9.14
N GLY A 34 -3.61 -16.99 -10.02
CA GLY A 34 -4.16 -17.66 -11.20
C GLY A 34 -5.11 -18.81 -10.87
N ASP A 35 -4.82 -19.58 -9.83
CA ASP A 35 -5.68 -20.69 -9.40
C ASP A 35 -6.95 -20.18 -8.70
N VAL A 36 -6.83 -19.14 -7.86
CA VAL A 36 -7.98 -18.49 -7.22
C VAL A 36 -8.91 -17.83 -8.25
N TRP A 37 -8.34 -17.24 -9.31
CA TRP A 37 -9.13 -16.62 -10.39
C TRP A 37 -9.92 -17.63 -11.23
N LYS A 38 -9.43 -18.87 -11.32
CA LYS A 38 -10.10 -19.97 -12.05
C LYS A 38 -11.26 -20.60 -11.27
N ASP A 39 -11.38 -20.35 -9.97
CA ASP A 39 -12.47 -20.90 -9.18
C ASP A 39 -13.83 -20.33 -9.65
N PRO A 40 -14.83 -21.18 -9.95
CA PRO A 40 -16.17 -20.74 -10.40
C PRO A 40 -16.88 -19.82 -9.40
N ARG A 41 -16.53 -19.88 -8.10
CA ARG A 41 -17.06 -18.97 -7.09
C ARG A 41 -16.65 -17.52 -7.39
N VAL A 42 -15.40 -17.29 -7.80
CA VAL A 42 -14.89 -15.95 -8.11
C VAL A 42 -15.54 -15.40 -9.38
N GLN A 43 -15.76 -16.25 -10.39
CA GLN A 43 -16.41 -15.84 -11.65
C GLN A 43 -17.86 -15.37 -11.45
N GLY A 44 -18.62 -16.05 -10.58
CA GLY A 44 -19.98 -15.63 -10.23
C GLY A 44 -20.02 -14.28 -9.54
N TYR A 45 -19.14 -14.06 -8.54
CA TYR A 45 -19.08 -12.78 -7.84
C TYR A 45 -18.61 -11.63 -8.72
N VAL A 46 -17.73 -11.87 -9.69
CA VAL A 46 -17.21 -10.84 -10.60
C VAL A 46 -18.31 -10.30 -11.52
N GLN A 47 -19.17 -11.15 -12.09
CA GLN A 47 -20.27 -10.70 -12.94
C GLN A 47 -21.25 -9.79 -12.20
N ASP A 48 -21.64 -10.18 -10.99
CA ASP A 48 -22.57 -9.39 -10.16
C ASP A 48 -21.92 -8.07 -9.72
N PHE A 49 -20.63 -8.12 -9.37
CA PHE A 49 -19.89 -6.91 -9.00
C PHE A 49 -19.63 -5.98 -10.17
N GLU A 50 -19.46 -6.48 -11.39
CA GLU A 50 -19.14 -5.64 -12.54
C GLU A 50 -20.29 -4.68 -12.87
N VAL A 51 -21.53 -5.16 -12.79
CA VAL A 51 -22.73 -4.33 -13.01
C VAL A 51 -22.83 -3.25 -11.93
N GLN A 52 -22.61 -3.63 -10.67
CA GLN A 52 -22.72 -2.71 -9.54
C GLN A 52 -21.56 -1.71 -9.49
N ALA A 53 -20.36 -2.14 -9.85
CA ALA A 53 -19.18 -1.29 -9.97
C ALA A 53 -19.32 -0.28 -11.11
N ARG A 54 -19.87 -0.67 -12.27
CA ARG A 54 -20.13 0.28 -13.37
C ARG A 54 -21.14 1.36 -13.00
N GLN A 55 -22.19 1.01 -12.25
CA GLN A 55 -23.16 2.00 -11.75
C GLN A 55 -22.51 2.93 -10.72
N PHE A 56 -21.82 2.35 -9.73
CA PHE A 56 -21.10 3.11 -8.70
C PHE A 56 -20.02 4.03 -9.28
N ALA A 57 -19.28 3.56 -10.28
CA ALA A 57 -18.26 4.36 -10.98
C ALA A 57 -18.87 5.51 -11.79
N ARG A 58 -20.05 5.34 -12.39
CA ARG A 58 -20.75 6.42 -13.09
C ARG A 58 -21.30 7.46 -12.12
N ASP A 59 -21.90 7.03 -11.02
CA ASP A 59 -22.60 7.92 -10.09
C ASP A 59 -21.63 8.62 -9.11
N GLN A 60 -20.54 7.94 -8.73
CA GLN A 60 -19.64 8.39 -7.67
C GLN A 60 -18.18 8.49 -8.11
N GLY A 61 -17.83 8.14 -9.35
CA GLY A 61 -16.43 8.06 -9.79
C GLY A 61 -15.68 9.39 -9.72
N ALA A 62 -16.33 10.51 -10.05
CA ALA A 62 -15.72 11.84 -9.96
C ALA A 62 -15.44 12.22 -8.50
N VAL A 63 -16.45 12.11 -7.62
CA VAL A 63 -16.32 12.43 -6.20
C VAL A 63 -15.30 11.53 -5.51
N LEU A 64 -15.28 10.24 -5.84
CA LEU A 64 -14.35 9.28 -5.25
C LEU A 64 -12.91 9.56 -5.68
N LYS A 65 -12.70 9.98 -6.93
CA LYS A 65 -11.38 10.38 -7.44
C LYS A 65 -10.84 11.60 -6.69
N ASP A 66 -11.65 12.64 -6.52
CA ASP A 66 -11.21 13.86 -5.83
C ASP A 66 -10.85 13.56 -4.36
N ARG A 67 -11.70 12.78 -3.66
CA ARG A 67 -11.42 12.35 -2.29
C ARG A 67 -10.19 11.47 -2.16
N ALA A 68 -9.94 10.58 -3.13
CA ALA A 68 -8.75 9.74 -3.14
C ALA A 68 -7.48 10.58 -3.33
N VAL A 69 -7.51 11.58 -4.20
CA VAL A 69 -6.41 12.52 -4.43
C VAL A 69 -6.12 13.35 -3.18
N ASP A 70 -7.15 13.93 -2.55
CA ASP A 70 -7.00 14.70 -1.31
C ASP A 70 -6.42 13.85 -0.17
N ALA A 71 -6.90 12.61 -0.03
CA ALA A 71 -6.41 11.68 0.98
C ALA A 71 -4.94 11.29 0.71
N ALA A 72 -4.56 11.09 -0.54
CA ALA A 72 -3.18 10.80 -0.92
C ALA A 72 -2.24 11.99 -0.58
N TRP A 73 -2.64 13.22 -0.90
CA TRP A 73 -1.88 14.42 -0.53
C TRP A 73 -1.76 14.60 0.97
N SER A 74 -2.85 14.36 1.71
CA SER A 74 -2.88 14.46 3.17
C SER A 74 -1.97 13.41 3.81
N ALA A 75 -2.00 12.17 3.33
CA ALA A 75 -1.14 11.10 3.82
C ALA A 75 0.35 11.39 3.53
N MET A 76 0.66 11.86 2.32
CA MET A 76 2.04 12.23 1.94
C MET A 76 2.55 13.43 2.77
N GLY A 77 1.69 14.41 3.05
CA GLY A 77 1.96 15.53 3.94
C GLY A 77 2.16 15.12 5.40
N GLN A 78 1.41 14.13 5.90
CA GLN A 78 1.57 13.59 7.26
C GLN A 78 2.82 12.72 7.41
N THR A 79 3.24 11.97 6.39
CA THR A 79 4.52 11.24 6.43
C THR A 79 5.74 12.18 6.50
N SER A 80 5.56 13.45 6.16
CA SER A 80 6.58 14.50 6.30
C SER A 80 6.56 15.17 7.70
N LYS A 81 5.59 14.85 8.57
CA LYS A 81 5.44 15.39 9.92
C LYS A 81 5.18 14.25 10.93
N LYS A 82 6.28 13.75 11.53
CA LYS A 82 6.38 12.90 12.76
C LYS A 82 6.57 11.39 12.49
N PRO A 83 7.60 10.78 13.12
CA PRO A 83 7.49 10.34 14.50
C PRO A 83 8.46 11.07 15.45
N ALA A 84 7.97 11.46 16.61
CA ALA A 84 8.78 11.62 17.81
C ALA A 84 8.16 10.67 18.82
N SER A 85 8.88 9.61 19.14
CA SER A 85 8.88 8.81 20.39
C SER A 85 9.76 7.58 20.12
N ASP A 86 11.01 7.65 20.59
CA ASP A 86 11.99 6.56 20.67
C ASP A 86 11.39 5.33 21.39
N PRO A 87 11.78 4.09 21.02
CA PRO A 87 13.04 3.53 21.55
C PRO A 87 13.84 2.75 20.49
N ASP A 88 15.12 2.54 20.80
CA ASP A 88 16.11 1.75 20.06
C ASP A 88 16.88 2.51 18.97
N GLU A 89 17.59 3.54 19.44
CA GLU A 89 18.83 4.03 18.85
C GLU A 89 19.81 2.84 18.71
N ILE A 90 19.87 2.23 17.52
CA ILE A 90 21.07 1.52 17.11
C ILE A 90 22.08 2.60 16.82
N VAL A 91 22.92 2.87 17.83
CA VAL A 91 24.09 3.72 17.72
C VAL A 91 24.96 3.12 16.62
N VAL A 92 24.93 3.77 15.46
CA VAL A 92 25.99 3.63 14.47
C VAL A 92 26.88 4.82 14.77
N GLU A 93 27.85 4.65 15.68
CA GLU A 93 28.98 5.57 15.76
C GLU A 93 29.58 5.69 14.36
N ASP A 94 29.28 6.80 13.69
CA ASP A 94 30.02 7.26 12.53
C ASP A 94 31.37 7.76 13.07
N GLU A 95 32.33 6.84 13.08
CA GLU A 95 33.73 7.11 13.33
C GLU A 95 34.25 8.09 12.27
N LEU A 96 34.21 9.40 12.56
CA LEU A 96 35.06 10.36 11.87
C LEU A 96 35.59 11.37 12.90
N ASP A 97 36.75 11.04 13.45
CA ASP A 97 37.56 11.93 14.28
C ASP A 97 38.66 12.56 13.40
N PRO A 98 38.45 13.76 12.82
CA PRO A 98 39.47 14.41 12.00
C PRO A 98 40.54 15.15 12.81
N ASN A 99 40.51 15.13 14.15
CA ASN A 99 41.42 15.96 14.96
C ASN A 99 42.27 15.22 15.99
N ALA A 100 42.51 13.92 15.79
CA ALA A 100 43.47 13.14 16.56
C ALA A 100 44.93 13.25 16.03
N ARG A 101 45.28 14.31 15.30
CA ARG A 101 46.67 14.58 14.87
C ARG A 101 46.96 16.08 14.85
N ARG A 102 47.55 16.57 15.95
CA ARG A 102 48.83 17.31 16.00
C ARG A 102 48.81 18.43 17.05
N PHE A 103 49.83 18.34 17.91
CA PHE A 103 50.40 19.33 18.85
C PHE A 103 49.80 19.36 20.25
#